data_AF-A0A1B6FP78-F1
#
_entry.id   AF-A0A1B6FP78-F1
#
_cell.length_a   1.000
_cell.length_b   1.000
_cell.length_c   1.000
_cell.angle_alpha   90.00
_cell.angle_beta   90.00
_cell.angle_gamma   90.00
#
_symmetry.space_group_name_H-M   'P 1'
#
loop_
_entity.id
_entity.type
_entity.pdbx_description
1 polymer ?
#
loop_
_entity_poly.entity_id
_entity_poly.type
_entity_poly.pdbx_seq_one_letter_code
_entity_poly.pdbx_strand_id
1 'polypeptide(L)'
;SHEEDHNNLMDMACAGIPLFLKHYRGTSTYYAVVHLASFVPPDRLKSVSTVCSACVSHLKQVSEVTPPAELEVVVHALCSWGRFADIQDLVIDWLDQAFRCEGLNQSQIPKEEMKQRRVRFVAKGGKPMVALQLLDTVFSHPLNSTRVLNKSYNMIHDLYVYLERIKVVVERRLLGGLPLDSPMLSDKFLLKCMYRYAILILILH
;
A
#
# COMPACT_ATOMS: atom_id res chain seq x y z
N SER A 1 11.16 -24.34 27.17
CA SER A 1 11.59 -25.09 25.97
C SER A 1 11.18 -24.34 24.70
N HIS A 2 9.96 -24.46 24.16
CA HIS A 2 9.63 -23.80 22.86
C HIS A 2 9.53 -22.27 22.87
N GLU A 3 9.01 -21.67 23.94
CA GLU A 3 8.90 -20.21 24.06
C GLU A 3 10.27 -19.55 24.22
N GLU A 4 11.18 -20.22 24.91
CA GLU A 4 12.57 -19.79 25.09
C GLU A 4 13.34 -19.86 23.77
N ASP A 5 13.22 -20.95 23.01
CA ASP A 5 13.80 -21.08 21.68
C ASP A 5 13.28 -19.98 20.72
N HIS A 6 11.99 -19.68 20.78
CA HIS A 6 11.39 -18.61 19.99
C HIS A 6 11.95 -17.24 20.36
N ASN A 7 12.09 -16.94 21.65
CA ASN A 7 12.65 -15.69 22.12
C ASN A 7 14.13 -15.55 21.72
N ASN A 8 14.92 -16.61 21.88
CA ASN A 8 16.32 -16.65 21.45
C ASN A 8 16.47 -16.39 19.95
N LEU A 9 15.61 -16.99 19.12
CA LEU A 9 15.60 -16.76 17.68
C LEU A 9 15.28 -15.30 17.34
N MET A 10 14.32 -14.70 18.04
CA MET A 10 13.95 -13.31 17.84
C MET A 10 15.04 -12.34 18.30
N ASP A 11 15.75 -12.62 19.39
CA ASP A 11 16.90 -11.82 19.84
C ASP A 11 18.04 -11.88 18.84
N MET A 12 18.33 -13.07 18.31
CA MET A 12 19.32 -13.25 17.24
C MET A 12 18.93 -12.47 15.99
N ALA A 13 17.66 -12.51 15.59
CA ALA A 13 17.16 -11.75 14.45
C ALA A 13 17.28 -10.23 14.69
N CYS A 14 16.88 -9.74 15.86
CA CYS A 14 17.00 -8.33 16.24
C CYS A 14 18.45 -7.83 16.22
N ALA A 15 19.41 -8.65 16.65
CA ALA A 15 20.82 -8.30 16.59
C ALA A 15 21.39 -8.31 15.15
N GLY A 16 20.97 -9.29 14.32
CA GLY A 16 21.50 -9.48 12.98
C GLY A 16 20.91 -8.54 11.92
N ILE A 17 19.60 -8.30 11.95
CA ILE A 17 18.87 -7.52 10.94
C ILE A 17 19.53 -6.15 10.66
N PRO A 18 19.87 -5.32 11.66
CA PRO A 18 20.49 -4.01 11.41
C PRO A 18 21.85 -4.12 10.68
N LEU A 19 22.65 -5.13 11.05
CA LEU A 19 23.95 -5.39 10.45
C LEU A 19 23.81 -5.83 8.99
N PHE A 20 22.89 -6.76 8.72
CA PHE A 20 22.62 -7.24 7.37
C PHE A 20 22.03 -6.16 6.47
N LEU A 21 21.08 -5.36 6.96
CA LEU A 21 20.50 -4.25 6.20
C LEU A 21 21.56 -3.21 5.82
N LYS A 22 22.50 -2.93 6.72
CA LYS A 22 23.62 -2.03 6.44
C LYS A 22 24.57 -2.62 5.39
N HIS A 23 24.90 -3.90 5.50
CA HIS A 23 25.87 -4.56 4.63
C HIS A 23 25.32 -4.79 3.21
N TYR A 24 24.08 -5.27 3.09
CA TYR A 24 23.47 -5.64 1.81
C TYR A 24 22.71 -4.50 1.13
N ARG A 25 22.81 -3.27 1.61
CA ARG A 25 22.11 -2.11 1.06
C ARG A 25 22.38 -1.96 -0.44
N GLY A 26 21.31 -1.82 -1.23
CA GLY A 26 21.40 -1.64 -2.68
C GLY A 26 21.59 -2.94 -3.48
N THR A 27 21.55 -4.10 -2.82
CA THR A 27 21.60 -5.42 -3.48
C THR A 27 20.24 -6.11 -3.40
N SER A 28 20.02 -7.14 -4.21
CA SER A 28 18.82 -7.99 -4.11
C SER A 28 18.70 -8.67 -2.75
N THR A 29 19.82 -9.00 -2.11
CA THR A 29 19.88 -9.59 -0.76
C THR A 29 19.25 -8.68 0.31
N TYR A 30 19.23 -7.36 0.10
CA TYR A 30 18.52 -6.43 0.98
C TYR A 30 17.07 -6.85 1.21
N TYR A 31 16.37 -7.26 0.15
CA TYR A 31 14.97 -7.65 0.24
C TYR A 31 14.78 -9.00 0.95
N ALA A 32 15.74 -9.92 0.86
CA ALA A 32 15.73 -11.13 1.68
C ALA A 32 15.82 -10.81 3.18
N VAL A 33 16.63 -9.80 3.55
CA VAL A 33 16.72 -9.32 4.94
C VAL A 33 15.45 -8.60 5.38
N VAL A 34 14.80 -7.82 4.50
CA VAL A 34 13.49 -7.22 4.78
C VAL A 34 12.43 -8.30 4.99
N HIS A 35 12.43 -9.35 4.16
CA HIS A 35 11.53 -10.49 4.32
C HIS A 35 11.78 -11.21 5.65
N LEU A 36 13.04 -11.43 6.05
CA LEU A 36 13.38 -11.96 7.38
C LEU A 36 12.85 -11.06 8.51
N ALA A 37 13.02 -9.74 8.39
CA ALA A 37 12.53 -8.78 9.36
C ALA A 37 10.99 -8.79 9.49
N SER A 38 10.27 -9.18 8.44
CA SER A 38 8.80 -9.25 8.47
C SER A 38 8.24 -10.26 9.49
N PHE A 39 9.05 -11.23 9.92
CA PHE A 39 8.68 -12.22 10.94
C PHE A 39 8.88 -11.71 12.37
N VAL A 40 9.62 -10.62 12.55
CA VAL A 40 9.89 -10.06 13.89
C VAL A 40 8.83 -9.01 14.22
N PRO A 41 8.23 -9.03 15.43
CA PRO A 41 7.28 -8.02 15.85
C PRO A 41 7.86 -6.59 15.78
N PRO A 42 7.09 -5.59 15.33
CA PRO A 42 7.56 -4.22 15.18
C PRO A 42 8.16 -3.63 16.46
N ASP A 43 7.58 -3.95 17.63
CA ASP A 43 8.01 -3.37 18.90
C ASP A 43 9.40 -3.84 19.34
N ARG A 44 9.84 -5.02 18.87
CA ARG A 44 11.21 -5.51 19.07
C ARG A 44 12.20 -4.95 18.05
N LEU A 45 11.73 -4.63 16.84
CA LEU A 45 12.58 -4.06 15.79
C LEU A 45 12.83 -2.57 15.98
N LYS A 46 11.85 -1.80 16.49
CA LYS A 46 11.91 -0.34 16.59
C LYS A 46 13.10 0.19 17.40
N SER A 47 13.58 -0.57 18.38
CA SER A 47 14.73 -0.19 19.22
C SER A 47 16.09 -0.39 18.53
N VAL A 48 16.15 -1.26 17.51
CA VAL A 48 17.41 -1.70 16.90
C VAL A 48 17.52 -1.40 15.41
N SER A 49 16.39 -1.11 14.73
CA SER A 49 16.35 -0.96 13.27
C SER A 49 15.30 0.04 12.81
N THR A 50 15.63 0.80 11.77
CA THR A 50 14.69 1.70 11.07
C THR A 50 14.03 1.04 9.85
N VAL A 51 14.09 -0.30 9.74
CA VAL A 51 13.59 -1.04 8.56
C VAL A 51 12.12 -0.75 8.25
N CYS A 52 11.27 -0.64 9.27
CA CYS A 52 9.86 -0.31 9.11
C CYS A 52 9.67 1.05 8.41
N SER A 53 10.45 2.06 8.82
CA SER A 53 10.41 3.39 8.20
C SER A 53 11.06 3.41 6.82
N ALA A 54 12.10 2.60 6.60
CA ALA A 54 12.75 2.44 5.30
C ALA A 54 11.78 1.83 4.27
N CYS A 55 10.99 0.82 4.64
CA CYS A 55 9.94 0.24 3.79
C CYS A 55 8.88 1.27 3.39
N VAL A 56 8.40 2.10 4.33
CA VAL A 56 7.46 3.18 4.01
C VAL A 56 8.08 4.23 3.10
N SER A 57 9.34 4.61 3.34
CA SER A 57 10.06 5.54 2.47
C SER A 57 10.25 4.97 1.07
N HIS A 58 10.54 3.67 0.97
CA HIS A 58 10.68 2.97 -0.31
C HIS A 58 9.35 2.95 -1.06
N LEU A 59 8.23 2.67 -0.38
CA LEU A 59 6.88 2.67 -0.96
C LEU A 59 6.56 4.00 -1.69
N LYS A 60 6.96 5.13 -1.10
CA LYS A 60 6.79 6.47 -1.69
C LYS A 60 7.59 6.69 -2.97
N GLN A 61 8.69 5.96 -3.13
CA GLN A 61 9.59 6.05 -4.28
C GLN A 61 9.22 5.07 -5.40
N VAL A 62 8.33 4.10 -5.14
CA VAL A 62 7.87 3.11 -6.13
C VAL A 62 7.33 3.80 -7.37
N SER A 63 7.61 3.20 -8.52
CA SER A 63 7.12 3.61 -9.84
C SER A 63 6.79 2.37 -10.68
N GLU A 64 6.30 2.58 -11.90
CA GLU A 64 5.93 1.47 -12.80
C GLU A 64 7.14 0.59 -13.21
N VAL A 65 8.36 1.09 -13.06
CA VAL A 65 9.60 0.34 -13.35
C VAL A 65 10.14 -0.42 -12.13
N THR A 66 9.53 -0.27 -10.96
CA THR A 66 9.96 -0.99 -9.75
C THR A 66 9.71 -2.49 -9.93
N PRO A 67 10.71 -3.35 -9.67
CA PRO A 67 10.53 -4.79 -9.85
C PRO A 67 9.40 -5.36 -8.96
N PRO A 68 8.51 -6.22 -9.50
CA PRO A 68 7.39 -6.78 -8.74
C PRO A 68 7.82 -7.49 -7.45
N ALA A 69 8.92 -8.25 -7.49
CA ALA A 69 9.44 -8.97 -6.33
C ALA A 69 9.86 -8.04 -5.18
N GLU A 70 10.41 -6.87 -5.49
CA GLU A 70 10.79 -5.87 -4.48
C GLU A 70 9.53 -5.29 -3.82
N LEU A 71 8.53 -4.99 -4.64
CA LEU A 71 7.24 -4.47 -4.18
C LEU A 71 6.52 -5.47 -3.27
N GLU A 72 6.48 -6.75 -3.67
CA GLU A 72 5.89 -7.84 -2.91
C GLU A 72 6.50 -7.97 -1.52
N VAL A 73 7.83 -7.95 -1.41
CA VAL A 73 8.52 -8.04 -0.13
C VAL A 73 8.20 -6.85 0.77
N VAL A 74 8.23 -5.63 0.23
CA VAL A 74 7.96 -4.41 1.00
C VAL A 74 6.51 -4.37 1.48
N VAL A 75 5.55 -4.70 0.61
CA VAL A 75 4.13 -4.78 0.96
C VAL A 75 3.89 -5.88 1.99
N HIS A 76 4.48 -7.07 1.81
CA HIS A 76 4.36 -8.17 2.76
C HIS A 76 4.84 -7.76 4.16
N ALA A 77 6.01 -7.11 4.25
CA ALA A 77 6.56 -6.66 5.52
C ALA A 77 5.67 -5.61 6.19
N LEU A 78 5.14 -4.63 5.44
CA LEU A 78 4.21 -3.65 6.00
C LEU A 78 2.90 -4.30 6.48
N CYS A 79 2.34 -5.25 5.72
CA CYS A 79 1.16 -6.00 6.13
C CYS A 79 1.41 -6.87 7.37
N SER A 80 2.57 -7.53 7.48
CA SER A 80 2.92 -8.34 8.66
C SER A 80 3.03 -7.49 9.93
N TRP A 81 3.57 -6.28 9.80
CA TRP A 81 3.68 -5.29 10.87
C TRP A 81 2.39 -4.52 11.16
N GLY A 82 1.28 -4.82 10.47
CA GLY A 82 0.00 -4.12 10.69
C GLY A 82 0.00 -2.67 10.20
N ARG A 83 0.88 -2.32 9.26
CA ARG A 83 1.06 -0.97 8.71
C ARG A 83 0.28 -0.75 7.40
N PHE A 84 -0.89 -1.35 7.27
CA PHE A 84 -1.74 -1.16 6.09
C PHE A 84 -2.16 0.31 5.90
N ALA A 85 -2.34 1.04 7.00
CA ALA A 85 -2.66 2.47 6.97
C ALA A 85 -1.68 3.30 6.12
N ASP A 86 -0.38 3.02 6.22
CA ASP A 86 0.65 3.72 5.42
C ASP A 86 0.51 3.43 3.92
N ILE A 87 0.08 2.22 3.55
CA ILE A 87 -0.17 1.82 2.17
C ILE A 87 -1.43 2.51 1.66
N GLN A 88 -2.53 2.46 2.41
CA GLN A 88 -3.79 3.06 2.03
C GLN A 88 -3.69 4.58 1.88
N ASP A 89 -3.04 5.27 2.81
CA ASP A 89 -2.88 6.73 2.75
C ASP A 89 -2.14 7.13 1.45
N LEU A 90 -1.12 6.37 1.05
CA LEU A 90 -0.39 6.62 -0.20
C LEU A 90 -1.24 6.32 -1.44
N VAL A 91 -1.99 5.21 -1.42
CA VAL A 91 -2.91 4.84 -2.50
C VAL A 91 -3.98 5.91 -2.69
N ILE A 92 -4.62 6.35 -1.60
CA ILE A 92 -5.65 7.39 -1.65
C ILE A 92 -5.05 8.69 -2.18
N ASP A 93 -3.88 9.13 -1.70
CA ASP A 93 -3.23 10.35 -2.20
C ASP A 93 -2.98 10.30 -3.72
N TRP A 94 -2.43 9.20 -4.23
CA TRP A 94 -2.19 9.03 -5.67
C TRP A 94 -3.47 8.97 -6.50
N LEU A 95 -4.53 8.34 -5.99
CA LEU A 95 -5.82 8.27 -6.66
C LEU A 95 -6.56 9.62 -6.62
N ASP A 96 -6.53 10.33 -5.50
CA ASP A 96 -7.18 11.64 -5.36
C ASP A 96 -6.56 12.65 -6.33
N GLN A 97 -5.24 12.60 -6.52
CA GLN A 97 -4.56 13.42 -7.52
C GLN A 97 -5.06 13.13 -8.95
N ALA A 98 -5.33 11.87 -9.29
CA ALA A 98 -5.86 11.50 -10.60
C ALA A 98 -7.35 11.86 -10.75
N PHE A 99 -8.17 11.64 -9.70
CA PHE A 99 -9.60 11.95 -9.70
C PHE A 99 -9.91 13.45 -9.69
N ARG A 100 -9.00 14.28 -9.16
CA ARG A 100 -9.11 15.75 -9.24
C ARG A 100 -9.17 16.26 -10.67
N CYS A 101 -8.49 15.59 -11.61
CA CYS A 101 -8.52 15.94 -13.02
C CYS A 101 -9.93 15.79 -13.66
N GLU A 102 -10.79 14.94 -13.09
CA GLU A 102 -12.15 14.67 -13.60
C GLU A 102 -13.25 15.39 -12.80
N GLY A 103 -12.86 16.34 -11.95
CA GLY A 103 -13.81 17.08 -11.10
C GLY A 103 -14.46 16.24 -10.00
N LEU A 104 -13.90 15.08 -9.65
CA LEU A 104 -14.43 14.18 -8.61
C LEU A 104 -13.95 14.57 -7.20
N ASN A 105 -13.83 15.88 -6.92
CA ASN A 105 -13.24 16.45 -5.70
C ASN A 105 -14.04 16.20 -4.42
N GLN A 106 -15.08 15.37 -4.48
CA GLN A 106 -15.89 14.98 -3.33
C GLN A 106 -15.15 13.91 -2.53
N SER A 107 -14.09 14.28 -1.80
CA SER A 107 -13.52 13.38 -0.80
C SER A 107 -14.62 13.03 0.21
N GLN A 108 -15.15 11.82 0.13
CA GLN A 108 -16.13 11.29 1.09
C GLN A 108 -15.52 11.05 2.47
N ILE A 109 -14.18 11.05 2.59
CA ILE A 109 -13.49 10.96 3.89
C ILE A 109 -13.48 12.36 4.53
N PRO A 110 -13.92 12.50 5.81
CA PRO A 110 -14.09 13.79 6.46
C PRO A 110 -12.80 14.63 6.44
N LYS A 111 -12.93 15.88 5.99
CA LYS A 111 -11.84 16.87 5.97
C LYS A 111 -11.25 17.16 7.37
N GLU A 112 -11.99 16.86 8.44
CA GLU A 112 -11.54 17.05 9.82
C GLU A 112 -10.49 16.01 10.25
N GLU A 113 -10.60 14.75 9.82
CA GLU A 113 -9.57 13.71 10.07
C GLU A 113 -8.29 13.98 9.27
N MET A 114 -8.43 14.56 8.08
CA MET A 114 -7.31 15.00 7.25
C MET A 114 -6.53 16.18 7.86
N LYS A 115 -7.18 17.06 8.63
CA LYS A 115 -6.55 18.26 9.21
C LYS A 115 -5.58 17.95 10.37
N GLN A 116 -5.75 16.83 11.07
CA GLN A 116 -4.81 16.42 12.12
C GLN A 116 -3.57 15.67 11.57
N ARG A 117 -3.62 15.14 10.35
CA ARG A 117 -2.50 14.46 9.70
C ARG A 117 -1.63 15.47 8.93
N ARG A 118 -0.74 16.16 9.67
CA ARG A 118 0.27 17.08 9.11
C ARG A 118 1.19 16.38 8.10
N VAL A 119 1.04 16.71 6.83
CA VAL A 119 1.95 17.48 5.95
C VAL A 119 1.29 17.47 4.58
N ARG A 120 0.86 18.65 4.10
CA ARG A 120 0.30 18.82 2.77
C ARG A 120 1.44 18.65 1.76
N PHE A 121 1.56 17.48 1.17
CA PHE A 121 2.55 17.21 0.14
C PHE A 121 2.09 17.85 -1.17
N VAL A 122 2.90 18.78 -1.68
CA VAL A 122 2.87 19.18 -3.08
C VAL A 122 3.79 18.19 -3.79
N ALA A 123 3.25 17.26 -4.58
CA ALA A 123 4.07 16.33 -5.36
C ALA A 123 3.54 16.19 -6.80
N LYS A 124 4.50 16.25 -7.72
CA LYS A 124 4.38 16.09 -9.17
C LYS A 124 3.67 14.78 -9.52
N GLY A 125 2.47 14.87 -10.12
CA GLY A 125 1.77 13.77 -10.81
C GLY A 125 1.46 12.55 -9.94
N GLY A 126 0.17 12.33 -9.65
CA GLY A 126 -0.28 11.08 -9.02
C GLY A 126 0.15 9.85 -9.82
N LYS A 127 0.27 8.70 -9.14
CA LYS A 127 0.64 7.42 -9.75
C LYS A 127 -0.53 6.44 -9.67
N PRO A 128 -1.66 6.68 -10.35
CA PRO A 128 -2.89 5.92 -10.14
C PRO A 128 -2.74 4.44 -10.51
N MET A 129 -1.96 4.12 -11.55
CA MET A 129 -1.70 2.72 -11.92
C MET A 129 -0.86 1.99 -10.87
N VAL A 130 0.15 2.66 -10.32
CA VAL A 130 0.98 2.12 -9.22
C VAL A 130 0.15 1.95 -7.95
N ALA A 131 -0.77 2.87 -7.67
CA ALA A 131 -1.70 2.75 -6.55
C ALA A 131 -2.54 1.46 -6.65
N LEU A 132 -3.08 1.15 -7.83
CA LEU A 132 -3.79 -0.11 -8.06
C LEU A 132 -2.87 -1.32 -7.97
N GLN A 133 -1.62 -1.22 -8.43
CA GLN A 133 -0.64 -2.29 -8.29
C GLN A 133 -0.33 -2.60 -6.81
N LEU A 134 -0.23 -1.58 -5.95
CA LEU A 134 -0.09 -1.78 -4.51
C LEU A 134 -1.27 -2.54 -3.91
N LEU A 135 -2.50 -2.16 -4.28
CA LEU A 135 -3.70 -2.87 -3.84
C LEU A 135 -3.71 -4.31 -4.34
N ASP A 136 -3.28 -4.55 -5.58
CA ASP A 136 -3.14 -5.90 -6.10
C ASP A 136 -2.16 -6.72 -5.26
N THR A 137 -0.98 -6.18 -4.95
CA THR A 137 0.02 -6.88 -4.13
C THR A 137 -0.50 -7.19 -2.72
N VAL A 138 -1.31 -6.29 -2.13
CA VAL A 138 -1.93 -6.54 -0.82
C VAL A 138 -2.95 -7.67 -0.90
N PHE A 139 -3.90 -7.61 -1.83
CA PHE A 139 -5.07 -8.47 -1.80
C PHE A 139 -4.93 -9.77 -2.62
N SER A 140 -3.93 -9.87 -3.49
CA SER A 140 -3.68 -11.10 -4.26
C SER A 140 -2.92 -12.15 -3.43
N HIS A 141 -2.18 -11.73 -2.39
CA HIS A 141 -1.47 -12.64 -1.51
C HIS A 141 -2.36 -13.04 -0.32
N PRO A 142 -2.73 -14.32 -0.14
CA PRO A 142 -3.71 -14.75 0.88
C PRO A 142 -3.34 -14.34 2.31
N LEU A 143 -2.06 -14.46 2.69
CA LEU A 143 -1.58 -14.03 4.02
C LEU A 143 -1.72 -12.53 4.26
N ASN A 144 -1.43 -11.70 3.26
CA ASN A 144 -1.55 -10.25 3.37
C ASN A 144 -3.03 -9.87 3.48
N SER A 145 -3.86 -10.40 2.58
CA SER A 145 -5.30 -10.20 2.58
C SER A 145 -5.92 -10.57 3.94
N THR A 146 -5.62 -11.75 4.47
CA THR A 146 -6.13 -12.22 5.78
C THR A 146 -5.68 -11.32 6.93
N ARG A 147 -4.39 -10.91 6.96
CA ARG A 147 -3.87 -10.01 8.01
C ARG A 147 -4.57 -8.65 7.99
N VAL A 148 -4.75 -8.11 6.79
CA VAL A 148 -5.36 -6.78 6.59
C VAL A 148 -6.86 -6.83 6.90
N LEU A 149 -7.59 -7.86 6.45
CA LEU A 149 -9.00 -8.06 6.79
C LEU A 149 -9.20 -8.18 8.31
N ASN A 150 -8.37 -8.96 9.00
CA ASN A 150 -8.51 -9.16 10.43
C ASN A 150 -8.14 -7.92 11.26
N LYS A 151 -7.13 -7.14 10.86
CA LYS A 151 -6.61 -6.01 11.66
C LYS A 151 -7.12 -4.65 11.22
N SER A 152 -7.64 -4.53 10.00
CA SER A 152 -7.91 -3.25 9.36
C SER A 152 -9.20 -3.28 8.52
N TYR A 153 -10.20 -4.08 8.91
CA TYR A 153 -11.48 -4.20 8.21
C TYR A 153 -12.11 -2.85 7.85
N ASN A 154 -12.26 -1.94 8.83
CA ASN A 154 -12.86 -0.62 8.61
C ASN A 154 -12.11 0.19 7.55
N MET A 155 -10.78 0.09 7.53
CA MET A 155 -9.93 0.76 6.57
C MET A 155 -10.14 0.24 5.13
N ILE A 156 -10.37 -1.08 4.98
CA ILE A 156 -10.72 -1.69 3.69
C ILE A 156 -12.12 -1.27 3.26
N HIS A 157 -13.07 -1.20 4.18
CA HIS A 157 -14.41 -0.69 3.92
C HIS A 157 -14.36 0.77 3.44
N ASP A 158 -13.58 1.63 4.10
CA ASP A 158 -13.38 3.01 3.68
C ASP A 158 -12.73 3.11 2.30
N LEU A 159 -11.78 2.22 1.98
CA LEU A 159 -11.20 2.13 0.65
C LEU A 159 -12.23 1.69 -0.41
N TYR A 160 -13.10 0.74 -0.08
CA TYR A 160 -14.20 0.31 -0.94
C TYR A 160 -15.15 1.47 -1.26
N VAL A 161 -15.62 2.18 -0.23
CA VAL A 161 -16.48 3.35 -0.37
C VAL A 161 -15.77 4.43 -1.20
N TYR A 162 -14.49 4.68 -0.92
CA TYR A 162 -13.68 5.63 -1.68
C TYR A 162 -13.59 5.27 -3.18
N LEU A 163 -13.37 4.00 -3.50
CA LEU A 163 -13.23 3.53 -4.88
C LEU A 163 -14.55 3.56 -5.65
N GLU A 164 -15.72 3.63 -5.00
CA GLU A 164 -17.02 3.67 -5.68
C GLU A 164 -17.13 4.79 -6.75
N ARG A 165 -16.41 5.90 -6.57
CA ARG A 165 -16.37 7.02 -7.52
C ARG A 165 -15.96 6.61 -8.93
N ILE A 166 -15.24 5.50 -9.07
CA ILE A 166 -14.86 4.97 -10.39
C ILE A 166 -16.07 4.62 -11.26
N LYS A 167 -17.21 4.24 -10.66
CA LYS A 167 -18.46 3.98 -11.39
C LYS A 167 -18.89 5.19 -12.22
N VAL A 168 -18.83 6.38 -11.62
CA VAL A 168 -19.22 7.64 -12.27
C VAL A 168 -18.31 7.93 -13.47
N VAL A 169 -17.00 7.67 -13.36
CA VAL A 169 -16.05 7.89 -14.46
C VAL A 169 -16.28 6.90 -15.59
N VAL A 170 -16.52 5.64 -15.25
CA VAL A 170 -16.80 4.58 -16.23
C VAL A 170 -18.12 4.83 -16.94
N GLU A 171 -19.17 5.22 -16.22
CA GLU A 171 -20.45 5.59 -16.81
C GLU A 171 -20.32 6.76 -17.79
N ARG A 172 -19.62 7.83 -17.40
CA ARG A 172 -19.32 8.95 -18.32
C ARG A 172 -18.54 8.50 -19.55
N ARG A 173 -17.52 7.65 -19.38
CA ARG A 173 -16.72 7.12 -20.48
C ARG A 173 -17.56 6.26 -21.45
N LEU A 174 -18.46 5.44 -20.92
CA LEU A 174 -19.35 4.57 -21.71
C LEU A 174 -20.44 5.38 -22.44
N LEU A 175 -21.05 6.37 -21.78
CA LEU A 175 -22.10 7.20 -22.37
C LEU A 175 -21.55 8.26 -23.33
N GLY A 176 -20.39 8.84 -23.01
CA GLY A 176 -19.80 9.94 -23.77
C GLY A 176 -19.03 9.50 -25.01
N GLY A 177 -18.54 8.25 -25.06
CA GLY A 177 -17.77 7.69 -26.19
C GLY A 177 -16.41 8.34 -26.48
N LEU A 178 -16.18 9.55 -25.97
CA LEU A 178 -14.95 10.32 -26.09
C LEU A 178 -13.89 9.83 -25.08
N PRO A 179 -12.59 9.94 -25.42
CA PRO A 179 -11.50 9.68 -24.48
C PRO A 179 -11.65 10.53 -23.22
N LEU A 180 -11.21 10.02 -22.08
CA LEU A 180 -11.10 10.84 -20.87
C LEU A 180 -10.10 11.97 -21.11
N ASP A 181 -10.41 13.16 -20.61
CA ASP A 181 -9.57 14.34 -20.77
C ASP A 181 -8.25 14.22 -19.99
N SER A 182 -8.22 13.39 -18.94
CA SER A 182 -7.04 13.19 -18.11
C SER A 182 -6.05 12.17 -18.70
N PRO A 183 -4.76 12.53 -18.86
CA PRO A 183 -3.71 11.59 -19.26
C PRO A 183 -3.42 10.53 -18.18
N MET A 184 -3.95 10.71 -16.97
CA MET A 184 -3.72 9.81 -15.83
C MET A 184 -4.76 8.69 -15.75
N LEU A 185 -5.89 8.85 -16.43
CA LEU A 185 -7.05 7.94 -16.35
C LEU A 185 -7.28 7.30 -17.72
N SER A 186 -6.45 6.32 -18.07
CA SER A 186 -6.64 5.52 -19.27
C SER A 186 -7.79 4.51 -19.11
N ASP A 187 -8.32 4.01 -20.22
CA ASP A 187 -9.30 2.90 -20.20
C ASP A 187 -8.74 1.68 -19.43
N LYS A 188 -7.43 1.42 -19.53
CA LYS A 188 -6.73 0.39 -18.75
C LYS A 188 -6.82 0.66 -17.24
N PHE A 189 -6.63 1.91 -16.82
CA PHE A 189 -6.81 2.29 -15.43
C PHE A 189 -8.25 2.07 -14.97
N LEU A 190 -9.24 2.50 -15.76
CA LEU A 190 -10.66 2.35 -15.41
C LEU A 190 -11.03 0.88 -15.18
N LEU A 191 -10.65 0.02 -16.13
CA LEU A 191 -10.94 -1.40 -16.08
C LEU A 191 -10.31 -2.05 -14.85
N LYS A 192 -9.06 -1.70 -14.55
CA LYS A 192 -8.34 -2.19 -13.38
C LYS A 192 -8.91 -1.68 -12.06
N CYS A 193 -9.32 -0.42 -12.00
CA CYS A 193 -9.91 0.21 -10.83
C CYS A 193 -11.30 -0.38 -10.54
N MET A 194 -12.14 -0.58 -11.58
CA MET A 194 -13.42 -1.28 -11.48
C MET A 194 -13.25 -2.72 -11.01
N TYR A 195 -12.28 -3.45 -11.56
CA TYR A 195 -11.96 -4.81 -11.12
C TYR A 195 -11.60 -4.82 -9.63
N ARG A 196 -10.70 -3.93 -9.20
CA ARG A 196 -10.30 -3.84 -7.79
C ARG A 196 -11.47 -3.47 -6.89
N TYR A 197 -12.33 -2.53 -7.29
CA TYR A 197 -13.57 -2.20 -6.59
C TYR A 197 -14.48 -3.43 -6.43
N ALA A 198 -14.70 -4.21 -7.50
CA ALA A 198 -15.52 -5.42 -7.45
C ALA A 198 -14.90 -6.51 -6.55
N ILE A 199 -13.58 -6.69 -6.57
CA ILE A 199 -12.90 -7.63 -5.66
C ILE A 199 -13.04 -7.20 -4.20
N LEU A 200 -12.98 -5.89 -3.90
CA LEU A 200 -13.18 -5.40 -2.53
C LEU A 200 -14.57 -5.77 -1.99
N ILE A 201 -15.61 -5.72 -2.82
CA ILE A 201 -16.96 -6.18 -2.43
C ILE A 201 -16.91 -7.65 -2.02
N LEU A 202 -16.26 -8.50 -2.82
CA LEU A 202 -16.22 -9.95 -2.59
C LEU A 202 -15.41 -10.36 -1.36
N ILE A 203 -14.46 -9.55 -0.90
CA ILE A 203 -13.67 -9.86 0.31
C ILE A 203 -14.26 -9.25 1.58
N LEU A 204 -15.17 -8.28 1.45
CA LEU A 204 -15.87 -7.65 2.58
C LEU A 204 -17.20 -8.35 2.93
N HIS A 205 -17.71 -9.20 2.04
CA HIS A 205 -18.96 -9.98 2.20
C HIS A 205 -18.69 -11.47 2.17
#